data_AF-A0A9P9RSD0-F1
#
_entry.id   AF-A0A9P9RSD0-F1
#
_cell.length_a   1.000
_cell.length_b   1.000
_cell.length_c   1.000
_cell.angle_alpha   90.00
_cell.angle_beta   90.00
_cell.angle_gamma   90.00
#
_symmetry.space_group_name_H-M   'P 1'
#
loop_
_entity.id
_entity.type
_entity.pdbx_description
1 polymer ?
#
loop_
_entity_poly.entity_id
_entity_poly.type
_entity_poly.pdbx_seq_one_letter_code
_entity_poly.pdbx_strand_id
1 'polypeptide(L)'
;MGPEATSEYFTIGSTIQSTNTSLYLNIGEKVGGKSYLPLSFGKVANTTAWGLEGDTVITVTGSGYGRQLNFLACNSKTSGYYDLYLQTGSDVPSGVTCSNYQTIHTPCLC
;
A
#
# COMPACT_ATOMS: atom_id res chain seq x y z
N MET A 1 7.66 2.85 3.15
CA MET A 1 8.35 1.66 3.71
C MET A 1 9.80 2.01 3.97
N GLY A 2 10.44 1.39 4.95
CA GLY A 2 11.80 1.72 5.37
C GLY A 2 12.51 0.52 5.98
N PRO A 3 13.59 0.75 6.75
CA PRO A 3 14.39 -0.31 7.35
C PRO A 3 13.61 -1.20 8.32
N GLU A 4 13.93 -2.50 8.33
CA GLU A 4 13.35 -3.49 9.25
C GLU A 4 13.67 -3.18 10.73
N ALA A 5 14.84 -2.60 11.03
CA ALA A 5 15.20 -2.23 12.40
C ALA A 5 14.22 -1.21 13.04
N THR A 6 13.46 -0.50 12.22
CA THR A 6 12.39 0.42 12.63
C THR A 6 11.03 -0.06 12.12
N SER A 7 10.86 -1.38 11.97
CA SER A 7 9.64 -1.98 11.44
C SER A 7 8.44 -1.65 12.29
N GLU A 8 7.30 -1.56 11.62
CA GLU A 8 5.99 -1.41 12.22
C GLU A 8 5.24 -2.75 12.16
N TYR A 9 4.39 -3.02 13.15
CA TYR A 9 3.48 -4.16 13.09
C TYR A 9 2.08 -3.67 12.74
N PHE A 10 1.32 -4.52 12.04
CA PHE A 10 0.01 -4.15 11.53
C PHE A 10 -1.04 -5.19 11.88
N THR A 11 -2.20 -4.72 12.33
CA THR A 11 -3.43 -5.51 12.35
C THR A 11 -4.09 -5.39 10.99
N ILE A 12 -4.36 -6.52 10.35
CA ILE A 12 -4.92 -6.59 9.00
C ILE A 12 -6.33 -7.19 9.07
N GLY A 13 -7.30 -6.48 8.51
CA GLY A 13 -8.69 -6.90 8.32
C GLY A 13 -9.27 -6.15 7.12
N SER A 14 -10.47 -5.60 7.25
CA SER A 14 -11.01 -4.65 6.25
C SER A 14 -10.23 -3.32 6.22
N THR A 15 -9.49 -3.03 7.29
CA THR A 15 -8.51 -1.95 7.36
C THR A 15 -7.13 -2.52 7.68
N ILE A 16 -6.07 -1.74 7.44
CA ILE A 16 -4.71 -2.06 7.88
C ILE A 16 -4.30 -0.97 8.86
N GLN A 17 -4.08 -1.33 10.13
CA GLN A 17 -3.78 -0.40 11.19
C GLN A 17 -2.44 -0.73 11.85
N SER A 18 -1.59 0.28 12.00
CA SER A 18 -0.33 0.18 12.76
C SER A 18 -0.63 -0.07 14.24
N THR A 19 0.08 -1.02 14.84
CA THR A 19 -0.06 -1.32 16.27
C THR A 19 0.62 -0.27 17.15
N ASN A 20 1.70 0.35 16.69
CA ASN A 20 2.45 1.32 17.49
C ASN A 20 1.83 2.72 17.43
N THR A 21 1.35 3.14 16.25
CA THR A 21 0.84 4.50 16.03
C THR A 21 -0.68 4.59 15.95
N SER A 22 -1.37 3.45 15.85
CA SER A 22 -2.82 3.37 15.59
C SER A 22 -3.26 4.04 14.27
N LEU A 23 -2.33 4.43 13.40
CA LEU A 23 -2.64 5.01 12.09
C LEU A 23 -3.07 3.93 11.11
N TYR A 24 -3.98 4.30 10.20
CA TYR A 24 -4.52 3.43 9.16
C TYR A 24 -3.80 3.68 7.83
N LEU A 25 -3.44 2.60 7.15
CA LEU A 25 -2.99 2.67 5.76
C LEU A 25 -4.19 2.95 4.87
N ASN A 26 -4.16 4.11 4.23
CA ASN A 26 -5.23 4.65 3.42
C ASN A 26 -4.86 4.67 1.94
N ILE A 27 -5.88 4.62 1.08
CA ILE A 27 -5.73 4.78 -0.37
C ILE A 27 -6.15 6.21 -0.72
N GLY A 28 -5.23 6.98 -1.30
CA GLY A 28 -5.51 8.33 -1.78
C GLY A 28 -6.25 8.34 -3.12
N GLU A 29 -6.53 9.53 -3.63
CA GLU A 29 -7.18 9.70 -4.93
C GLU A 29 -6.19 9.50 -6.09
N LYS A 30 -6.72 9.24 -7.30
CA LYS A 30 -5.90 9.17 -8.52
C LYS A 30 -5.21 10.52 -8.77
N VAL A 31 -3.92 10.49 -9.02
CA VAL A 31 -3.14 11.69 -9.34
C VAL A 31 -3.32 11.99 -10.83
N GLY A 32 -4.03 13.06 -11.19
CA GLY A 32 -4.16 13.51 -12.59
C GLY A 32 -4.70 12.44 -13.55
N GLY A 33 -5.63 11.60 -13.08
CA GLY A 33 -6.21 10.51 -13.87
C GLY A 33 -5.29 9.31 -14.10
N LYS A 34 -4.09 9.29 -13.49
CA LYS A 34 -3.14 8.18 -13.60
C LYS A 34 -3.66 6.93 -12.91
N SER A 35 -3.17 5.79 -13.37
CA SER A 35 -3.54 4.46 -12.89
C SER A 35 -2.77 3.99 -11.65
N TYR A 36 -2.23 4.93 -10.87
CA TYR A 36 -1.65 4.69 -9.54
C TYR A 36 -2.30 5.60 -8.49
N LEU A 37 -2.47 5.10 -7.27
CA LEU A 37 -3.07 5.83 -6.15
C LEU A 37 -2.09 5.83 -4.97
N PRO A 38 -1.76 7.00 -4.40
CA PRO A 38 -0.78 7.09 -3.31
C PRO A 38 -1.32 6.42 -2.05
N LEU A 39 -0.44 5.68 -1.36
CA LEU A 39 -0.75 5.15 -0.03
C LEU A 39 -0.17 6.06 1.05
N SER A 40 -0.93 6.28 2.12
CA SER A 40 -0.46 7.11 3.24
C SER A 40 -1.07 6.66 4.56
N PHE A 41 -0.42 7.00 5.67
CA PHE A 41 -0.95 6.75 7.01
C PHE A 41 -1.79 7.92 7.50
N GLY A 42 -3.01 7.63 7.98
CA GLY A 42 -3.93 8.63 8.53
C GLY A 42 -4.56 8.19 9.84
N LYS A 43 -5.06 9.16 10.63
CA LYS A 43 -5.72 8.88 11.92
C LYS A 43 -7.07 8.19 11.79
N VAL A 44 -7.69 8.29 10.61
CA VAL A 44 -9.00 7.71 10.30
C VAL A 44 -8.84 6.83 9.07
N ALA A 45 -9.44 5.64 9.08
CA ALA A 45 -9.53 4.79 7.90
C ALA A 45 -10.44 5.43 6.86
N ASN A 46 -9.91 5.74 5.68
CA ASN A 46 -10.69 6.29 4.57
C ASN A 46 -11.22 5.21 3.62
N THR A 47 -10.86 3.95 3.87
CA THR A 47 -11.19 2.80 3.05
C THR A 47 -11.34 1.55 3.91
N THR A 48 -12.24 0.67 3.50
CA THR A 48 -12.39 -0.69 4.03
C THR A 48 -12.07 -1.74 2.96
N ALA A 49 -11.38 -1.32 1.89
CA ALA A 49 -11.10 -2.15 0.72
C ALA A 49 -10.04 -3.22 0.96
N TRP A 50 -9.29 -3.16 2.06
CA TRP A 50 -8.17 -4.08 2.30
C TRP A 50 -8.67 -5.49 2.61
N GLY A 51 -7.83 -6.47 2.29
CA GLY A 51 -8.03 -7.86 2.63
C GLY A 51 -6.76 -8.67 2.36
N LEU A 52 -6.89 -9.98 2.56
CA LEU A 52 -5.83 -10.95 2.27
C LEU A 52 -6.33 -11.97 1.25
N GLU A 53 -5.45 -12.32 0.32
CA GLU A 53 -5.56 -13.52 -0.48
C GLU A 53 -4.36 -14.41 -0.15
N GLY A 54 -4.60 -15.46 0.65
CA GLY A 54 -3.51 -16.17 1.32
C GLY A 54 -2.74 -15.22 2.25
N ASP A 55 -1.46 -15.05 1.99
CA ASP A 55 -0.56 -14.13 2.70
C ASP A 55 -0.43 -12.76 2.03
N THR A 56 -1.04 -12.57 0.85
CA THR A 56 -0.86 -11.37 0.02
C THR A 56 -1.91 -10.32 0.36
N VAL A 57 -1.46 -9.09 0.62
CA VAL A 57 -2.34 -7.94 0.82
C VAL A 57 -2.95 -7.53 -0.51
N ILE A 58 -4.29 -7.44 -0.53
CA ILE A 58 -5.06 -7.04 -1.70
C ILE A 58 -6.07 -5.95 -1.37
N THR A 59 -6.58 -5.28 -2.40
CA THR A 59 -7.94 -4.75 -2.34
C THR A 59 -8.94 -5.83 -2.71
N VAL A 60 -10.05 -5.94 -1.98
CA VAL A 60 -11.06 -6.98 -2.22
C VAL A 60 -11.88 -6.72 -3.49
N THR A 61 -12.33 -7.79 -4.15
CA THR A 61 -13.06 -7.73 -5.44
C THR A 61 -14.28 -6.80 -5.42
N GLY A 62 -15.01 -6.75 -4.31
CA GLY A 62 -16.20 -5.90 -4.15
C GLY A 62 -15.90 -4.42 -3.84
N SER A 63 -14.63 -4.03 -3.72
CA SER A 63 -14.25 -2.64 -3.46
C SER A 63 -14.35 -1.77 -4.71
N GLY A 64 -14.41 -0.45 -4.53
CA GLY A 64 -14.38 0.52 -5.64
C GLY A 64 -13.10 0.48 -6.49
N TYR A 65 -12.07 -0.24 -6.05
CA TYR A 65 -10.80 -0.44 -6.78
C TYR A 65 -10.76 -1.78 -7.53
N GLY A 66 -11.75 -2.65 -7.33
CA GLY A 66 -11.71 -4.05 -7.75
C GLY A 66 -10.63 -4.85 -6.99
N ARG A 67 -10.32 -6.05 -7.48
CA ARG A 67 -9.24 -6.88 -6.93
C ARG A 67 -7.89 -6.40 -7.46
N GLN A 68 -7.07 -5.80 -6.59
CA GLN A 68 -5.71 -5.37 -6.90
C GLN A 68 -4.74 -6.02 -5.91
N LEU A 69 -3.62 -6.51 -6.42
CA LEU A 69 -2.50 -7.04 -5.62
C LEU A 69 -1.16 -6.38 -5.98
N ASN A 70 -1.18 -5.47 -6.96
CA ASN A 70 0.01 -4.84 -7.48
C ASN A 70 0.20 -3.47 -6.85
N PHE A 71 1.46 -3.20 -6.50
CA PHE A 71 1.91 -1.94 -5.92
C PHE A 71 3.14 -1.46 -6.67
N LEU A 72 3.34 -0.15 -6.64
CA LEU A 72 4.61 0.48 -6.99
C LEU A 72 5.36 0.79 -5.70
N ALA A 73 6.67 0.50 -5.66
CA ALA A 73 7.56 1.04 -4.64
C ALA A 73 8.53 2.01 -5.32
N CYS A 74 8.37 3.30 -5.01
CA CYS A 74 9.14 4.38 -5.60
C CYS A 74 10.15 4.92 -4.58
N ASN A 75 11.36 5.28 -5.02
CA ASN A 75 12.34 5.90 -4.14
C ASN A 75 11.74 7.15 -3.47
N SER A 76 11.76 7.18 -2.13
CA SER A 76 11.31 8.36 -1.39
C SER A 76 12.40 9.44 -1.38
N LYS A 77 12.05 10.64 -0.92
CA LYS A 77 13.03 11.72 -0.69
C LYS A 77 14.06 11.35 0.39
N THR A 78 13.66 10.49 1.33
CA THR A 78 14.55 9.97 2.36
C THR A 78 15.22 8.70 1.86
N SER A 79 16.56 8.70 1.82
CA SER A 79 17.34 7.54 1.40
C SER A 79 17.02 6.31 2.25
N GLY A 80 16.88 5.14 1.61
CA GLY A 80 16.50 3.89 2.27
C GLY A 80 15.00 3.74 2.54
N TYR A 81 14.17 4.68 2.07
CA TYR A 81 12.72 4.61 2.16
C TYR A 81 12.06 4.61 0.78
N TYR A 82 10.88 4.01 0.72
CA TYR A 82 10.03 3.94 -0.46
C TYR A 82 8.65 4.51 -0.19
N ASP A 83 8.15 5.29 -1.15
CA ASP A 83 6.76 5.69 -1.23
C ASP A 83 5.99 4.59 -1.98
N LEU A 84 4.85 4.17 -1.43
CA LEU A 84 4.04 3.12 -2.02
C LEU A 84 2.80 3.68 -2.72
N TYR A 85 2.43 3.04 -3.82
CA TYR A 85 1.21 3.34 -4.56
C TYR A 85 0.45 2.05 -4.85
N LEU A 86 -0.87 2.07 -4.73
CA LEU A 86 -1.73 1.03 -5.28
C LEU A 86 -1.76 1.17 -6.79
N GLN A 87 -1.49 0.08 -7.50
CA GLN A 87 -1.42 0.08 -8.95
C GLN A 87 -2.71 -0.51 -9.54
N THR A 88 -3.40 0.28 -10.35
CA THR A 88 -4.66 -0.07 -11.05
C THR A 88 -4.51 -0.14 -12.57
N GLY A 89 -3.27 0.02 -13.07
CA GLY A 89 -2.89 0.01 -14.48
C GLY A 89 -1.36 0.11 -14.60
N SER A 90 -0.82 0.70 -15.67
CA SER A 90 0.62 0.67 -15.95
C SER A 90 1.33 2.02 -15.81
N ASP A 91 0.63 3.09 -15.39
CA ASP A 91 1.29 4.38 -15.13
C ASP A 91 2.23 4.28 -13.93
N VAL A 92 3.31 5.05 -13.97
CA VAL A 92 4.24 5.23 -12.84
C VAL A 92 4.49 6.72 -12.60
N PRO A 93 4.74 7.16 -11.35
CA PRO A 93 5.10 8.54 -11.06
C PRO A 93 6.33 9.01 -11.85
N SER A 94 6.26 10.21 -12.43
CA SER A 94 7.37 10.79 -13.19
C SER A 94 8.45 11.39 -12.28
N GLY A 95 9.70 11.40 -12.75
CA GLY A 95 10.82 12.01 -12.02
C GLY A 95 11.32 11.21 -10.81
N VAL A 96 10.82 9.99 -10.61
CA VAL A 96 11.25 9.07 -9.55
C VAL A 96 11.41 7.66 -10.13
N THR A 97 12.36 6.90 -9.59
CA THR A 97 12.53 5.50 -9.94
C THR A 97 11.57 4.64 -9.12
N CYS A 98 10.76 3.83 -9.79
CA CYS A 98 9.83 2.90 -9.16
C CYS A 98 10.04 1.47 -9.65
N SER A 99 9.83 0.51 -8.77
CA SER A 99 9.57 -0.88 -9.17
C SER A 99 8.14 -1.02 -9.68
N ASN A 100 7.90 -2.05 -10.49
CA ASN A 100 6.59 -2.33 -11.08
C ASN A 100 6.06 -3.67 -10.55
N TYR A 101 4.74 -3.81 -10.40
CA TYR A 101 4.06 -5.06 -10.01
C TYR A 101 4.61 -5.72 -8.74
N GLN A 102 4.84 -4.93 -7.70
CA GLN A 102 5.22 -5.47 -6.39
C GLN A 102 3.99 -5.98 -5.65
N THR A 103 4.18 -7.01 -4.84
CA THR A 103 3.18 -7.53 -3.91
C THR A 103 3.63 -7.27 -2.47
N ILE A 104 2.67 -7.12 -1.55
CA ILE A 104 2.94 -7.01 -0.12
C ILE A 104 2.49 -8.31 0.52
N HIS A 105 3.42 -9.02 1.17
CA HIS A 105 3.15 -10.27 1.84
C HIS A 105 3.22 -10.08 3.35
N THR A 106 2.28 -10.70 4.05
CA THR A 106 2.47 -11.01 5.47
C THR A 106 3.59 -12.04 5.59
N PRO A 107 4.44 -11.98 6.62
CA PRO A 107 5.39 -13.06 6.88
C PRO A 107 4.60 -14.37 6.96
N CYS A 108 5.09 -15.42 6.30
CA CYS A 108 4.40 -16.70 6.19
C CYS A 108 3.79 -17.09 7.54
N LEU A 109 2.49 -17.38 7.55
CA LEU A 109 1.79 -18.01 8.67
C LEU A 109 2.43 -19.39 8.88
N CYS A 110 3.41 -19.46 9.77
CA CYS A 110 4.02 -20.71 10.22
C CYS A 110 2.99 -21.60 10.92
#